data_AF-A0A3B9RBR0-F1
#
_entry.id   AF-A0A3B9RBR0-F1
#
_cell.length_a   1.000
_cell.length_b   1.000
_cell.length_c   1.000
_cell.angle_alpha   90.00
_cell.angle_beta   90.00
_cell.angle_gamma   90.00
#
_symmetry.space_group_name_H-M   'P 1'
#
loop_
_entity.id
_entity.type
_entity.pdbx_description
1 polymer ?
#
loop_
_entity_poly.entity_id
_entity_poly.type
_entity_poly.pdbx_seq_one_letter_code
_entity_poly.pdbx_strand_id
1 'polypeptide(L)'
;MISSMVGAFMQVGLIALIIVFQQEIRKFLLMIGSTNFANKRNFVKHFKFLKQEGISTETDVDAIIKACEKMASTKTGAILVIERSNSLDFIKSSGDRMNIEINQPILESIFYKNSTLHDGAAVIVGNYIVATRVILPVSNERNIPLRFGLRHRAAVG
;
A
#
# COMPACT_ATOMS: atom_id res chain seq x y z
N MET A 1 -28.24 -35.52 -39.58
CA MET A 1 -28.95 -35.38 -38.28
C MET A 1 -27.98 -35.18 -37.12
N ILE A 2 -26.92 -35.98 -36.96
CA ILE A 2 -25.94 -35.78 -35.87
C ILE A 2 -25.17 -34.47 -36.03
N SER A 3 -24.70 -34.15 -37.24
CA SER A 3 -24.01 -32.87 -37.53
C SER A 3 -24.85 -31.62 -37.22
N SER A 4 -26.16 -31.65 -37.47
CA SER A 4 -27.07 -30.54 -37.17
C SER A 4 -27.34 -30.39 -35.67
N MET A 5 -27.36 -31.49 -34.90
CA MET A 5 -27.50 -31.43 -33.43
C MET A 5 -26.20 -31.00 -32.74
N VAL A 6 -25.04 -31.43 -33.25
CA VAL A 6 -23.73 -30.96 -32.78
C VAL A 6 -23.56 -29.47 -33.06
N GLY A 7 -23.98 -28.97 -34.22
CA GLY A 7 -23.98 -27.54 -34.53
C GLY A 7 -24.84 -26.72 -33.56
N ALA A 8 -26.06 -27.17 -33.27
CA ALA A 8 -26.94 -26.52 -32.31
C ALA A 8 -26.39 -26.55 -30.87
N PHE A 9 -25.79 -27.67 -30.45
CA PHE A 9 -25.15 -27.80 -29.14
C PHE A 9 -23.94 -26.87 -28.99
N MET A 10 -23.11 -26.73 -30.03
CA MET A 10 -21.97 -25.81 -30.03
C MET A 10 -22.41 -24.35 -29.93
N GLN A 11 -23.52 -23.98 -30.58
CA GLN A 11 -24.04 -22.62 -30.54
C GLN A 11 -24.57 -22.25 -29.15
N VAL A 12 -25.33 -23.14 -28.52
CA VAL A 12 -25.84 -22.94 -27.14
C VAL A 12 -24.70 -23.03 -26.12
N GLY A 13 -23.75 -23.94 -26.31
CA GLY A 13 -22.58 -24.11 -25.45
C GLY A 13 -21.69 -22.87 -25.40
N LEU A 14 -21.48 -22.21 -26.55
CA LEU A 14 -20.72 -20.96 -26.61
C LEU A 14 -21.42 -19.82 -25.84
N ILE A 15 -22.75 -19.70 -25.99
CA ILE A 15 -23.53 -18.68 -25.27
C ILE A 15 -23.51 -18.96 -23.75
N ALA A 16 -23.70 -20.21 -23.35
CA ALA A 16 -23.64 -20.62 -21.96
C ALA A 16 -22.25 -20.34 -21.34
N LEU A 17 -21.17 -20.63 -22.08
CA LEU A 17 -19.80 -20.30 -21.68
C LEU A 17 -19.64 -18.80 -21.43
N ILE A 18 -20.07 -17.95 -22.37
CA ILE A 18 -19.98 -16.48 -22.23
C ILE A 18 -20.75 -15.99 -21.00
N ILE A 19 -21.94 -16.54 -20.73
CA ILE A 19 -22.77 -16.16 -19.56
C ILE A 19 -22.08 -16.57 -18.26
N VAL A 20 -21.53 -17.78 -18.18
CA VAL A 20 -20.80 -18.28 -17.00
C VAL A 20 -19.58 -17.41 -16.71
N PHE A 21 -18.83 -17.05 -17.77
CA PHE A 21 -17.63 -16.23 -17.67
C PHE A 21 -17.89 -14.71 -17.76
N GLN A 22 -19.15 -14.25 -17.69
CA GLN A 22 -19.46 -12.83 -17.89
C GLN A 22 -18.77 -11.94 -16.84
N GLN A 23 -18.59 -12.45 -15.62
CA GLN A 23 -17.99 -11.69 -14.52
C GLN A 23 -16.48 -11.53 -14.73
N GLU A 24 -15.82 -12.55 -15.25
CA GLU A 24 -14.39 -12.57 -15.57
C GLU A 24 -14.11 -11.66 -16.76
N ILE A 25 -14.95 -11.71 -17.81
CA ILE A 25 -14.89 -10.80 -18.96
C ILE A 25 -15.06 -9.36 -18.48
N ARG A 26 -16.04 -9.08 -17.62
CA ARG A 26 -16.23 -7.75 -17.01
C ARG A 26 -14.99 -7.31 -16.22
N LYS A 27 -14.44 -8.16 -15.36
CA LYS A 27 -13.22 -7.85 -14.57
C LYS A 27 -12.01 -7.59 -15.47
N PHE A 28 -11.83 -8.37 -16.53
CA PHE A 28 -10.76 -8.20 -17.50
C PHE A 28 -10.89 -6.88 -18.29
N LEU A 29 -12.09 -6.58 -18.78
CA LEU A 29 -12.39 -5.31 -19.46
C LEU A 29 -12.23 -4.12 -18.52
N LEU A 30 -12.62 -4.24 -17.26
CA LEU A 30 -12.36 -3.22 -16.24
C LEU A 30 -10.88 -3.09 -15.93
N MET A 31 -10.10 -4.16 -15.93
CA MET A 31 -8.64 -4.11 -15.73
C MET A 31 -7.92 -3.42 -16.89
N ILE A 32 -8.37 -3.64 -18.12
CA ILE A 32 -7.86 -2.96 -19.33
C ILE A 32 -8.35 -1.51 -19.40
N GLY A 33 -9.64 -1.29 -19.10
CA GLY A 33 -10.32 -0.01 -19.19
C GLY A 33 -10.09 0.93 -17.99
N SER A 34 -9.74 0.42 -16.81
CA SER A 34 -9.34 1.24 -15.65
C SER A 34 -7.89 1.70 -15.74
N THR A 35 -7.39 1.82 -16.96
CA THR A 35 -6.18 2.57 -17.22
C THR A 35 -6.46 4.04 -16.90
N ASN A 36 -6.15 4.40 -15.66
CA ASN A 36 -5.50 5.66 -15.28
C ASN A 36 -4.24 5.86 -16.15
N PHE A 37 -4.42 6.00 -17.46
CA PHE A 37 -3.40 6.12 -18.50
C PHE A 37 -2.74 7.51 -18.48
N ALA A 38 -3.06 8.35 -17.49
CA ALA A 38 -2.35 9.59 -17.20
C ALA A 38 -1.07 9.38 -16.36
N ASN A 39 -0.78 8.16 -15.87
CA ASN A 39 0.46 7.87 -15.15
C ASN A 39 1.34 6.89 -15.92
N LYS A 40 2.01 7.43 -16.95
CA LYS A 40 3.14 6.83 -17.69
C LYS A 40 4.39 6.55 -16.82
N ARG A 41 4.20 6.35 -15.51
CA ARG A 41 5.22 5.97 -14.52
C ARG A 41 5.09 4.52 -14.04
N ASN A 42 3.96 3.85 -14.29
CA ASN A 42 3.73 2.47 -13.85
C ASN A 42 4.10 1.40 -14.89
N PHE A 43 4.08 1.70 -16.19
CA PHE A 43 4.56 0.73 -17.20
C PHE A 43 6.09 0.50 -17.10
N VAL A 44 6.85 1.51 -16.66
CA VAL A 44 8.28 1.37 -16.35
C VAL A 44 8.51 0.48 -15.13
N LYS A 45 7.55 0.37 -14.20
CA LYS A 45 7.62 -0.57 -13.07
C LYS A 45 7.40 -2.02 -13.50
N HIS A 46 6.58 -2.28 -14.51
CA HIS A 46 6.36 -3.64 -15.00
C HIS A 46 7.57 -4.18 -15.79
N PHE A 47 8.28 -3.31 -16.52
CA PHE A 47 9.57 -3.68 -17.13
C PHE A 47 10.72 -3.83 -16.12
N LYS A 48 10.56 -3.33 -14.89
CA LYS A 48 11.48 -3.59 -13.76
C LYS A 48 11.28 -4.98 -13.13
N PHE A 49 10.16 -5.67 -13.38
CA PHE A 49 9.91 -7.00 -12.81
C PHE A 49 10.81 -8.09 -13.42
N LEU A 50 11.25 -7.92 -14.67
CA LEU A 50 12.20 -8.80 -15.35
C LEU A 50 13.68 -8.44 -15.07
N LYS A 51 13.93 -7.29 -14.43
CA LYS A 51 15.24 -6.95 -13.84
C LYS A 51 15.18 -7.27 -12.35
N GLN A 52 15.11 -8.57 -12.05
CA GLN A 52 15.34 -9.09 -10.71
C GLN A 52 16.85 -9.08 -10.41
N GLU A 53 17.45 -7.89 -10.48
CA GLU A 53 18.81 -7.60 -10.01
C GLU A 53 18.78 -6.18 -9.41
N GLY A 54 18.69 -6.11 -8.09
CA GLY A 54 19.15 -4.97 -7.29
C GLY A 54 18.41 -3.62 -7.44
N ILE A 55 17.15 -3.53 -6.99
CA ILE A 55 16.71 -2.25 -6.38
C ILE A 55 16.99 -2.37 -4.88
N SER A 56 18.28 -2.40 -4.54
CA SER A 56 18.78 -1.98 -3.24
C SER A 56 18.77 -0.45 -3.21
N THR A 57 17.58 0.17 -3.23
CA THR A 57 17.45 1.41 -2.47
C THR A 57 17.37 0.95 -1.02
N GLU A 58 18.53 0.74 -0.41
CA GLU A 58 18.63 0.48 1.00
C GLU A 58 17.93 1.64 1.70
N THR A 59 16.78 1.35 2.33
CA THR A 59 16.17 2.29 3.27
C THR A 59 17.26 2.64 4.28
N ASP A 60 17.45 3.92 4.58
CA ASP A 60 18.39 4.36 5.61
C ASP A 60 17.86 3.95 6.99
N VAL A 61 18.14 2.71 7.37
CA VAL A 61 17.70 2.11 8.63
C VAL A 61 18.36 2.81 9.81
N ASP A 62 19.61 3.26 9.66
CA ASP A 62 20.34 3.97 10.71
C ASP A 62 19.67 5.30 11.06
N ALA A 63 19.22 6.06 10.05
CA ALA A 63 18.46 7.29 10.28
C ALA A 63 17.13 7.03 11.00
N ILE A 64 16.43 5.94 10.66
CA ILE A 64 15.18 5.54 11.33
C ILE A 64 15.46 5.17 12.80
N ILE A 65 16.48 4.36 13.06
CA ILE A 65 16.86 3.93 14.42
C ILE A 65 17.21 5.15 15.27
N LYS A 66 18.11 6.03 14.78
CA LYS A 66 18.51 7.24 15.51
C LYS A 66 17.34 8.17 15.82
N ALA A 67 16.42 8.35 14.86
CA ALA A 67 15.20 9.12 15.09
C ALA A 67 14.31 8.47 16.16
N CYS A 68 14.11 7.15 16.10
CA CYS A 68 13.34 6.40 17.10
C CYS A 68 13.96 6.49 18.50
N GLU A 69 15.28 6.35 18.62
CA GLU A 69 16.00 6.50 19.90
C GLU A 69 15.85 7.91 20.47
N LYS A 70 15.99 8.94 19.62
CA LYS A 70 15.80 10.33 20.03
C LYS A 70 14.38 10.58 20.51
N MET A 71 13.38 10.16 19.73
CA MET A 71 11.96 10.29 20.10
C MET A 71 11.64 9.52 21.38
N ALA A 72 12.22 8.33 21.58
CA ALA A 72 12.07 7.57 22.82
C ALA A 72 12.63 8.33 24.03
N SER A 73 13.81 8.96 23.91
CA SER A 73 14.44 9.75 24.97
C SER A 73 13.57 10.94 25.42
N THR A 74 12.84 11.55 24.49
CA THR A 74 11.93 12.67 24.76
C THR A 74 10.48 12.24 25.01
N LYS A 75 10.21 10.92 25.04
CA LYS A 75 8.87 10.33 25.17
C LYS A 75 7.89 10.82 24.09
N THR A 76 8.40 11.07 22.89
CA THR A 76 7.62 11.44 21.70
C THR A 76 7.07 10.17 21.05
N GLY A 77 5.75 10.09 20.90
CA GLY A 77 5.09 8.96 20.25
C GLY A 77 5.18 9.08 18.72
N ALA A 78 5.62 8.01 18.06
CA ALA A 78 5.70 7.91 16.61
C ALA A 78 5.09 6.61 16.10
N ILE A 79 4.69 6.58 14.83
CA ILE A 79 4.25 5.36 14.14
C ILE A 79 4.65 5.42 12.66
N LEU A 80 5.52 4.49 12.28
CA LEU A 80 6.13 4.39 10.97
C LEU A 80 5.65 3.10 10.30
N VAL A 81 5.18 3.20 9.06
CA VAL A 81 4.76 2.04 8.26
C VAL A 81 5.72 1.91 7.08
N ILE A 82 6.41 0.77 7.00
CA ILE A 82 7.39 0.50 5.94
C ILE A 82 6.77 -0.45 4.92
N GLU A 83 6.59 0.02 3.69
CA GLU A 83 6.10 -0.81 2.58
C GLU A 83 7.10 -1.93 2.27
N ARG A 84 6.57 -3.15 2.13
CA ARG A 84 7.34 -4.35 1.76
C ARG A 84 6.82 -4.90 0.42
N SER A 85 6.37 -6.15 0.38
CA SER A 85 5.84 -6.79 -0.83
C SER A 85 4.43 -6.32 -1.19
N ASN A 86 3.61 -5.99 -0.19
CA ASN A 86 2.24 -5.55 -0.38
C ASN A 86 2.20 -4.02 -0.50
N SER A 87 1.52 -3.53 -1.55
CA SER A 87 1.30 -2.10 -1.72
C SER A 87 0.39 -1.54 -0.62
N LEU A 88 0.73 -0.38 -0.10
CA LEU A 88 -0.03 0.34 0.92
C LEU A 88 -0.95 1.43 0.33
N ASP A 89 -1.28 1.36 -0.97
CA ASP A 89 -2.04 2.41 -1.66
C ASP A 89 -3.41 2.71 -1.03
N PHE A 90 -4.03 1.71 -0.38
CA PHE A 90 -5.32 1.86 0.28
C PHE A 90 -5.30 2.79 1.52
N ILE A 91 -4.16 2.92 2.20
CA ILE A 91 -4.00 3.84 3.34
C ILE A 91 -3.38 5.19 2.93
N LYS A 92 -2.53 5.21 1.89
CA LYS A 92 -1.82 6.43 1.46
C LYS A 92 -2.75 7.59 1.10
N SER A 93 -3.97 7.32 0.62
CA SER A 93 -4.93 8.35 0.24
C SER A 93 -5.59 9.07 1.42
N SER A 94 -5.47 8.54 2.64
CA SER A 94 -6.08 9.14 3.85
C SER A 94 -5.24 10.26 4.47
N GLY A 95 -3.94 10.32 4.13
CA GLY A 95 -3.00 11.28 4.68
C GLY A 95 -2.53 12.33 3.66
N ASP A 96 -1.58 13.16 4.11
CA ASP A 96 -0.94 14.16 3.27
C ASP A 96 0.14 13.50 2.42
N ARG A 97 0.08 13.73 1.10
CA ARG A 97 1.08 13.21 0.15
C ARG A 97 2.42 13.90 0.38
N MET A 98 3.46 13.10 0.47
CA MET A 98 4.84 13.54 0.64
C MET A 98 5.74 12.91 -0.43
N ASN A 99 6.91 13.51 -0.61
CA ASN A 99 7.97 12.94 -1.42
C ASN A 99 9.32 13.39 -0.84
N ILE A 100 9.56 12.99 0.41
CA ILE A 100 10.69 13.46 1.21
C ILE A 100 11.64 12.30 1.43
N GLU A 101 12.93 12.49 1.16
CA GLU A 101 13.95 11.50 1.47
C GLU A 101 14.12 11.34 2.98
N ILE A 102 14.29 10.10 3.44
CA ILE A 102 14.43 9.80 4.87
C ILE A 102 15.72 10.43 5.40
N ASN A 103 15.58 11.16 6.51
CA ASN A 103 16.68 11.51 7.38
C ASN A 103 16.13 11.71 8.81
N GLN A 104 17.04 11.71 9.78
CA GLN A 104 16.67 11.82 11.19
C GLN A 104 15.90 13.12 11.52
N PRO A 105 16.35 14.34 11.14
CA PRO A 105 15.62 15.58 11.43
C PRO A 105 14.18 15.61 10.88
N ILE A 106 13.95 15.05 9.70
CA ILE A 106 12.61 14.99 9.10
C ILE A 106 11.69 14.08 9.91
N LEU A 107 12.15 12.89 10.29
CA LEU A 107 11.36 11.96 11.11
C LEU A 107 11.00 12.59 12.47
N GLU A 108 11.97 13.23 13.13
CA GLU A 108 11.73 13.94 14.39
C GLU A 108 10.74 15.11 14.21
N SER A 109 10.84 15.86 13.11
CA SER A 109 9.95 16.99 12.81
C SER A 109 8.51 16.56 12.51
N ILE A 110 8.33 15.42 11.84
CA ILE A 110 7.00 14.86 11.57
C ILE A 110 6.28 14.56 12.88
N PHE A 111 6.95 13.89 13.83
CA PHE A 111 6.32 13.48 15.09
C PHE A 111 6.48 14.47 16.25
N TYR A 112 7.08 15.64 16.01
CA TYR A 112 7.15 16.69 17.01
C TYR A 112 5.75 17.06 17.50
N LYS A 113 5.56 17.18 18.83
CA LYS A 113 4.25 17.29 19.47
C LYS A 113 3.37 18.44 18.94
N ASN A 114 3.97 19.53 18.48
CA ASN A 114 3.24 20.70 17.96
C ASN A 114 3.27 20.78 16.42
N SER A 115 3.85 19.79 15.74
CA SER A 115 3.85 19.70 14.28
C SER A 115 2.43 19.43 13.80
N THR A 116 2.02 19.93 12.64
CA THR A 116 0.73 19.52 12.06
C THR A 116 0.78 18.09 11.53
N LEU A 117 1.95 17.50 11.34
CA LEU A 117 2.13 16.19 10.70
C LEU A 117 2.10 14.99 11.67
N HIS A 118 2.12 15.23 12.99
CA HIS A 118 2.36 14.20 14.01
C HIS A 118 1.17 13.29 14.31
N ASP A 119 -0.02 13.64 13.82
CA ASP A 119 -1.26 12.93 14.11
C ASP A 119 -1.57 11.92 13.00
N GLY A 120 -1.24 10.66 13.24
CA GLY A 120 -1.33 9.55 12.30
C GLY A 120 0.01 8.91 11.99
N ALA A 121 0.05 8.08 10.96
CA ALA A 121 1.25 7.37 10.54
C ALA A 121 2.01 8.06 9.42
N ALA A 122 3.32 7.85 9.40
CA ALA A 122 4.16 8.14 8.25
C ALA A 122 4.43 6.84 7.47
N VAL A 123 4.23 6.89 6.16
CA VAL A 123 4.43 5.74 5.26
C VAL A 123 5.74 5.91 4.52
N ILE A 124 6.59 4.90 4.60
CA ILE A 124 7.91 4.81 4.00
C ILE A 124 7.87 3.79 2.86
N VAL A 125 8.35 4.17 1.68
CA VAL A 125 8.51 3.29 0.51
C VAL A 125 9.93 3.46 -0.01
N GLY A 126 10.75 2.41 0.06
CA GLY A 126 12.18 2.52 -0.22
C GLY A 126 12.87 3.46 0.77
N ASN A 127 13.54 4.50 0.28
CA ASN A 127 14.18 5.54 1.11
C ASN A 127 13.38 6.85 1.22
N TYR A 128 12.07 6.81 0.93
CA TYR A 128 11.23 8.01 0.90
C TYR A 128 10.01 7.89 1.81
N ILE A 129 9.70 8.98 2.52
CA ILE A 129 8.43 9.20 3.20
C ILE A 129 7.44 9.69 2.14
N VAL A 130 6.47 8.85 1.80
CA VAL A 130 5.50 9.07 0.72
C VAL A 130 4.17 9.64 1.21
N ALA A 131 3.87 9.50 2.50
CA ALA A 131 2.69 10.10 3.12
C ALA A 131 2.89 10.29 4.63
N THR A 132 2.23 11.30 5.20
CA THR A 132 2.15 11.56 6.65
C THR A 132 0.69 11.71 7.06
N ARG A 133 0.39 11.72 8.36
CA ARG A 133 -0.99 11.77 8.88
C ARG A 133 -1.91 10.68 8.32
N VAL A 134 -1.34 9.55 7.95
CA VAL A 134 -2.12 8.42 7.40
C VAL A 134 -2.93 7.80 8.52
N ILE A 135 -4.23 7.61 8.27
CA ILE A 135 -5.14 6.93 9.18
C ILE A 135 -5.00 5.43 8.96
N LEU A 136 -4.60 4.72 10.01
CA LEU A 136 -4.50 3.27 10.00
C LEU A 136 -5.76 2.63 10.58
N PRO A 137 -6.17 1.45 10.08
CA PRO A 137 -7.18 0.64 10.76
C PRO A 137 -6.67 0.27 12.15
N VAL A 138 -7.56 0.25 13.13
CA VAL A 138 -7.21 -0.08 14.52
C VAL A 138 -7.70 -1.48 14.82
N SER A 139 -6.82 -2.33 15.38
CA SER A 139 -7.21 -3.67 15.80
C SER A 139 -8.24 -3.64 16.93
N ASN A 140 -9.30 -4.43 16.76
CA ASN A 140 -10.37 -4.66 17.76
C ASN A 140 -10.07 -5.86 18.67
N GLU A 141 -8.87 -6.45 18.57
CA GLU A 141 -8.52 -7.61 19.38
C GLU A 141 -8.46 -7.25 20.88
N ARG A 142 -9.05 -8.14 21.70
CA ARG A 142 -9.12 -7.98 23.16
C ARG A 142 -7.85 -8.49 23.87
N ASN A 143 -6.95 -9.14 23.15
CA ASN A 143 -5.67 -9.64 23.66
C ASN A 143 -4.61 -8.53 23.82
N ILE A 144 -4.81 -7.34 23.24
CA ILE A 144 -3.89 -6.21 23.37
C ILE A 144 -4.04 -5.62 24.77
N PRO A 145 -2.98 -5.64 25.61
CA PRO A 145 -3.02 -5.08 26.96
C PRO A 145 -3.54 -3.64 27.00
N LEU A 146 -4.39 -3.33 27.99
CA LEU A 146 -5.03 -2.01 28.15
C LEU A 146 -4.04 -0.85 28.30
N ARG A 147 -2.79 -1.11 28.72
CA ARG A 147 -1.72 -0.12 28.80
C ARG A 147 -1.29 0.44 27.43
N PHE A 148 -1.62 -0.24 26.34
CA PHE A 148 -1.26 0.19 24.98
C PHE A 148 -2.33 1.10 24.38
N GLY A 149 -1.91 2.31 23.99
CA GLY A 149 -2.77 3.31 23.35
C GLY A 149 -3.05 3.06 21.86
N LEU A 150 -3.73 4.01 21.22
CA LEU A 150 -4.21 3.89 19.83
C LEU A 150 -3.11 3.63 18.81
N ARG A 151 -1.93 4.26 18.92
CA ARG A 151 -0.80 3.98 18.01
C ARG A 151 -0.39 2.51 18.00
N HIS A 152 -0.37 1.85 19.16
CA HIS A 152 -0.03 0.43 19.24
C HIS A 152 -1.11 -0.43 18.58
N ARG A 153 -2.38 -0.14 18.85
CA ARG A 153 -3.51 -0.87 18.24
C ARG A 153 -3.58 -0.68 16.72
N ALA A 154 -3.20 0.50 16.25
CA ALA A 154 -3.05 0.82 14.84
C ALA A 154 -1.83 0.15 14.19
N ALA A 155 -0.76 -0.12 14.94
CA ALA A 155 0.40 -0.86 14.44
C ALA A 155 0.15 -2.38 14.37
N VAL A 156 -0.80 -2.88 15.15
CA VAL A 156 -1.23 -4.30 15.12
C VAL A 156 -2.25 -4.56 14.01
N GLY A 157 -3.14 -3.58 13.75
CA GLY A 157 -4.16 -3.66 12.68
C GLY A 157 -3.56 -3.53 11.29
#